data_AF-A0A7V5YIB4-F1
#
_entry.id   AF-A0A7V5YIB4-F1
#
_cell.length_a   1.000
_cell.length_b   1.000
_cell.length_c   1.000
_cell.angle_alpha   90.00
_cell.angle_beta   90.00
_cell.angle_gamma   90.00
#
_symmetry.space_group_name_H-M   'P 1'
#
loop_
_entity.id
_entity.type
_entity.pdbx_description
1 polymer ?
#
loop_
_entity_poly.entity_id
_entity_poly.type
_entity_poly.pdbx_seq_one_letter_code
_entity_poly.pdbx_strand_id
1 'polypeptide(L)'
;MGRNYNIDEILAMAEGIERNGADYYDRAAELTEDEGKKAKLRQLADMERSHEKTFAEMRASQPEERASFDPDGEAGRYLGAIVDGNVFDYRSAPAADLAGKSIVDIYRKAIDLEKDS
;
A
#
# COMPACT_ATOMS: atom_id res chain seq x y z
N MET A 1 -26.78 -0.87 2.51
CA MET A 1 -26.53 -0.04 1.32
C MET A 1 -25.07 -0.21 0.92
N GLY A 2 -24.80 -0.76 -0.26
CA GLY A 2 -23.44 -0.86 -0.80
C GLY A 2 -22.94 0.52 -1.19
N ARG A 3 -21.71 0.87 -0.77
CA ARG A 3 -21.00 2.01 -1.35
C ARG A 3 -20.48 1.53 -2.70
N ASN A 4 -21.06 2.06 -3.79
CA ASN A 4 -20.54 1.86 -5.13
C ASN A 4 -19.26 2.68 -5.21
N TYR A 5 -18.13 2.01 -5.36
CA TYR A 5 -16.84 2.66 -5.50
C TYR A 5 -16.45 2.59 -6.97
N ASN A 6 -15.85 3.64 -7.50
CA ASN A 6 -15.43 3.64 -8.89
C ASN A 6 -13.95 3.26 -9.03
N ILE A 7 -13.50 2.94 -10.24
CA ILE A 7 -12.11 2.52 -10.49
C ILE A 7 -11.11 3.61 -10.08
N ASP A 8 -11.50 4.88 -10.16
CA ASP A 8 -10.68 6.02 -9.72
C ASP A 8 -10.40 5.97 -8.21
N GLU A 9 -11.41 5.61 -7.40
CA GLU A 9 -11.27 5.46 -5.96
C GLU A 9 -10.38 4.27 -5.60
N ILE A 10 -10.50 3.12 -6.29
CA ILE A 10 -9.62 1.96 -6.08
C ILE A 10 -8.15 2.36 -6.32
N LEU A 11 -7.88 3.02 -7.44
CA LEU A 11 -6.52 3.43 -7.79
C LEU A 11 -5.98 4.47 -6.81
N ALA A 12 -6.82 5.42 -6.38
CA ALA A 12 -6.43 6.39 -5.35
C ALA A 12 -6.11 5.73 -4.00
N MET A 13 -6.80 4.66 -3.64
CA MET A 13 -6.47 3.88 -2.45
C MET A 13 -5.19 3.07 -2.62
N ALA A 14 -4.96 2.47 -3.79
CA ALA A 14 -3.72 1.78 -4.10
C ALA A 14 -2.52 2.72 -3.99
N GLU A 15 -2.58 3.91 -4.60
CA GLU A 15 -1.56 4.96 -4.42
C GLU A 15 -1.28 5.27 -2.94
N GLY A 16 -2.34 5.35 -2.11
CA GLY A 16 -2.20 5.60 -0.68
C GLY A 16 -1.55 4.45 0.10
N ILE A 17 -1.81 3.20 -0.29
CA ILE A 17 -1.18 2.01 0.31
C ILE A 17 0.32 2.02 0.00
N GLU A 18 0.69 2.22 -1.27
CA GLU A 18 2.09 2.25 -1.70
C GLU A 18 2.87 3.37 -1.02
N ARG A 19 2.28 4.56 -0.91
CA ARG A 19 2.89 5.70 -0.19
C ARG A 19 3.15 5.36 1.28
N ASN A 20 2.19 4.70 1.94
CA ASN A 20 2.36 4.27 3.33
C ASN A 20 3.44 3.18 3.47
N GLY A 21 3.56 2.28 2.49
CA GLY A 21 4.62 1.26 2.41
C GLY A 21 6.01 1.90 2.31
N ALA A 22 6.18 2.86 1.40
CA ALA A 22 7.43 3.61 1.25
C ALA A 22 7.84 4.29 2.57
N ASP A 23 6.91 5.01 3.21
CA ASP A 23 7.14 5.68 4.49
C ASP A 23 7.46 4.70 5.63
N TYR A 24 6.85 3.51 5.63
CA TYR A 24 7.15 2.46 6.59
C TYR A 24 8.58 1.96 6.45
N TYR A 25 9.02 1.65 5.23
CA TYR A 25 10.36 1.14 4.99
C TYR A 25 11.45 2.19 5.22
N ASP A 26 11.19 3.47 4.90
CA ASP A 26 12.11 4.56 5.21
C ASP A 26 12.31 4.70 6.74
N ARG A 27 11.23 4.69 7.52
CA ARG A 27 11.32 4.71 9.00
C ARG A 27 11.98 3.46 9.56
N ALA A 28 11.68 2.28 9.02
CA ALA A 28 12.34 1.05 9.42
C ALA A 28 13.87 1.13 9.17
N ALA A 29 14.28 1.74 8.06
CA ALA A 29 15.69 1.92 7.72
C ALA A 29 16.38 2.90 8.69
N GLU A 30 15.70 3.96 9.13
CA GLU A 30 16.21 4.90 10.14
C GLU A 30 16.44 4.23 11.50
N LEU A 31 15.57 3.28 11.88
CA LEU A 31 15.67 2.55 13.15
C LEU A 31 16.64 1.36 13.10
N THR A 32 17.21 1.05 11.93
CA THR A 32 18.10 -0.09 11.74
C THR A 32 19.56 0.33 11.76
N GLU A 33 20.37 -0.24 12.66
CA GLU A 33 21.81 0.08 12.77
C GLU A 33 22.67 -0.63 11.72
N ASP A 34 22.26 -1.84 11.29
CA ASP A 34 22.96 -2.65 10.31
C ASP A 34 22.81 -2.05 8.90
N GLU A 35 23.93 -1.60 8.31
CA GLU A 35 23.95 -0.91 7.02
C GLU A 35 23.46 -1.79 5.86
N GLY A 36 23.66 -3.12 5.92
CA GLY A 36 23.17 -4.04 4.89
C GLY A 36 21.64 -4.14 4.90
N LYS A 37 21.07 -4.26 6.10
CA LYS A 37 19.60 -4.29 6.28
C LYS A 37 18.97 -2.93 5.97
N LYS A 38 19.62 -1.83 6.37
CA LYS A 38 19.21 -0.46 6.03
C LYS A 38 19.14 -0.24 4.52
N ALA A 39 20.17 -0.67 3.79
CA ALA A 39 20.17 -0.60 2.33
C ALA A 39 19.02 -1.40 1.71
N LYS A 40 18.74 -2.60 2.24
CA LYS A 40 17.62 -3.42 1.75
C LYS A 40 16.26 -2.79 2.02
N LEU A 41 16.05 -2.17 3.19
CA LEU A 41 14.82 -1.45 3.51
C LEU A 41 14.61 -0.24 2.60
N ARG A 42 15.67 0.54 2.32
CA ARG A 42 15.59 1.64 1.36
C ARG A 42 15.25 1.17 -0.05
N GLN A 43 15.79 0.03 -0.48
CA GLN A 43 15.41 -0.57 -1.76
C GLN A 43 13.92 -0.94 -1.81
N LEU A 44 13.35 -1.44 -0.71
CA LEU A 44 11.91 -1.71 -0.64
C LEU A 44 11.12 -0.39 -0.71
N ALA A 45 11.56 0.66 -0.01
CA ALA A 45 10.92 1.98 -0.13
C ALA A 45 10.91 2.51 -1.57
N ASP A 46 12.03 2.35 -2.31
CA ASP A 46 12.12 2.75 -3.72
C ASP A 46 11.20 1.93 -4.64
N MET A 47 10.95 0.65 -4.30
CA MET A 47 10.01 -0.21 -5.01
C MET A 47 8.57 0.30 -4.83
N GLU A 48 8.15 0.58 -3.60
CA GLU A 48 6.80 1.10 -3.33
C GLU A 48 6.57 2.46 -4.00
N ARG A 49 7.59 3.34 -4.06
CA ARG A 49 7.50 4.60 -4.83
C ARG A 49 7.29 4.36 -6.33
N SER A 50 7.86 3.27 -6.86
CA SER A 50 7.66 2.87 -8.26
C SER A 50 6.24 2.34 -8.48
N HIS A 51 5.72 1.55 -7.55
CA HIS A 51 4.32 1.08 -7.55
C HIS A 51 3.33 2.25 -7.48
N GLU A 52 3.52 3.19 -6.55
CA GLU A 52 2.70 4.41 -6.42
C GLU A 52 2.62 5.16 -7.76
N LYS A 53 3.77 5.34 -8.43
CA LYS A 53 3.83 6.01 -9.73
C LYS A 53 3.05 5.23 -10.80
N THR A 54 3.16 3.91 -10.83
CA THR A 54 2.40 3.08 -11.77
C THR A 54 0.90 3.20 -11.55
N PHE A 55 0.42 3.19 -10.31
CA PHE A 55 -1.00 3.39 -10.02
C PHE A 55 -1.48 4.80 -10.38
N ALA A 56 -0.68 5.82 -10.11
CA ALA A 56 -0.98 7.19 -10.51
C ALA A 56 -1.09 7.36 -12.04
N GLU A 57 -0.20 6.71 -12.81
CA GLU A 57 -0.27 6.69 -14.27
C GLU A 57 -1.52 5.96 -14.78
N MET A 58 -1.86 4.81 -14.17
CA MET A 58 -3.09 4.07 -14.48
C MET A 58 -4.33 4.93 -14.22
N ARG A 59 -4.39 5.61 -13.07
CA ARG A 59 -5.49 6.49 -12.69
C ARG A 59 -5.64 7.66 -13.65
N ALA A 60 -4.53 8.32 -14.00
CA ALA A 60 -4.53 9.43 -14.96
C ALA A 60 -4.93 9.01 -16.38
N SER A 61 -4.72 7.73 -16.74
CA SER A 61 -5.09 7.19 -18.06
C SER A 61 -6.57 6.76 -18.17
N GLN A 62 -7.35 6.80 -17.08
CA GLN A 62 -8.75 6.40 -17.10
C GLN A 62 -9.61 7.40 -17.88
N PRO A 63 -10.44 6.96 -18.84
CA PRO A 63 -11.45 7.81 -19.45
C PRO A 63 -12.54 8.15 -18.41
N GLU A 64 -12.99 9.41 -18.39
CA GLU A 64 -13.94 9.95 -17.38
C GLU A 64 -15.22 9.10 -17.23
N GLU A 65 -15.67 8.43 -18.29
CA GLU A 65 -16.88 7.57 -18.28
C GLU A 65 -16.72 6.25 -17.50
N ARG A 66 -15.49 5.72 -17.38
CA ARG A 66 -15.20 4.48 -16.62
C ARG A 66 -14.88 4.74 -15.16
N ALA A 67 -14.46 5.95 -14.84
CA ALA A 67 -14.18 6.40 -13.48
C ALA A 67 -15.44 6.57 -12.62
N SER A 68 -16.64 6.15 -13.03
CA SER A 68 -17.86 6.20 -12.20
C SER A 68 -18.81 5.01 -12.37
N PHE A 69 -18.44 4.01 -13.17
CA PHE A 69 -19.31 2.88 -13.50
C PHE A 69 -18.88 1.59 -12.78
N ASP A 70 -19.51 1.29 -11.64
CA ASP A 70 -19.39 0.01 -10.92
C ASP A 70 -20.80 -0.62 -10.74
N PRO A 71 -21.38 -1.20 -11.81
CA PRO A 71 -22.74 -1.75 -11.76
C PRO A 71 -22.84 -3.03 -10.90
N ASP A 72 -21.74 -3.77 -10.74
CA ASP A 72 -21.70 -5.07 -10.09
C ASP A 72 -21.16 -5.01 -8.64
N GLY A 73 -20.72 -3.83 -8.19
CA GLY A 73 -20.17 -3.61 -6.85
C GLY A 73 -18.81 -4.27 -6.65
N GLU A 74 -18.06 -4.53 -7.72
CA GLU A 74 -16.77 -5.25 -7.67
C GLU A 74 -15.71 -4.43 -6.95
N ALA A 75 -15.74 -3.10 -7.13
CA ALA A 75 -14.87 -2.18 -6.40
C ALA A 75 -15.11 -2.25 -4.89
N GLY A 76 -16.39 -2.29 -4.49
CA GLY A 76 -16.78 -2.42 -3.08
C GLY A 76 -16.37 -3.75 -2.46
N ARG A 77 -16.33 -4.85 -3.24
CA ARG A 77 -15.86 -6.17 -2.78
C ARG A 77 -14.34 -6.24 -2.66
N TYR A 78 -13.62 -5.64 -3.61
CA TYR A 78 -12.16 -5.51 -3.55
C TYR A 78 -11.73 -4.72 -2.31
N LEU A 79 -12.42 -3.61 -2.03
CA LEU A 79 -12.28 -2.84 -0.79
C LEU A 79 -12.62 -3.66 0.46
N GLY A 80 -13.69 -4.47 0.40
CA GLY A 80 -14.03 -5.40 1.47
C GLY A 80 -12.89 -6.37 1.76
N ALA A 81 -12.28 -6.95 0.72
CA ALA A 81 -11.12 -7.83 0.87
C ALA A 81 -9.88 -7.11 1.40
N ILE A 82 -9.62 -5.85 0.99
CA ILE A 82 -8.54 -5.01 1.54
C ILE A 82 -8.78 -4.70 3.02
N VAL A 83 -10.03 -4.36 3.38
CA VAL A 83 -10.44 -4.02 4.76
C VAL A 83 -10.47 -5.26 5.66
N ASP A 84 -10.90 -6.41 5.14
CA ASP A 84 -10.98 -7.69 5.87
C ASP A 84 -9.63 -8.43 5.90
N GLY A 85 -8.65 -8.01 5.09
CA GLY A 85 -7.49 -8.82 4.70
C GLY A 85 -6.12 -8.52 5.32
N ASN A 86 -5.93 -7.53 6.19
CA ASN A 86 -4.60 -7.12 6.70
C ASN A 86 -3.70 -6.35 5.71
N VAL A 87 -4.25 -5.66 4.72
CA VAL A 87 -3.47 -4.62 4.04
C VAL A 87 -3.24 -3.52 5.06
N PHE A 88 -1.99 -3.10 5.21
CA PHE A 88 -1.51 -2.02 6.09
C PHE A 88 -2.67 -1.10 6.47
N ASP A 89 -3.09 -1.07 7.74
CA ASP A 89 -4.18 -0.16 8.13
C ASP A 89 -3.73 1.23 7.70
N TYR A 90 -4.27 1.69 6.59
CA TYR A 90 -3.82 2.91 5.91
C TYR A 90 -4.15 4.14 6.77
N ARG A 91 -4.92 3.93 7.85
CA ARG A 91 -5.23 4.87 8.92
C ARG A 91 -4.28 4.73 10.10
N SER A 92 -3.59 3.61 10.25
CA SER A 92 -2.54 3.42 11.27
C SER A 92 -1.26 4.12 10.82
N ALA A 93 -0.74 5.01 11.68
CA ALA A 93 0.51 5.68 11.39
C ALA A 93 1.64 4.63 11.32
N PRO A 94 2.46 4.59 10.25
CA PRO A 94 3.54 3.61 10.10
C PRO A 94 4.51 3.56 11.30
N ALA A 95 4.66 4.68 12.01
CA ALA A 95 5.48 4.79 13.21
C ALA A 95 4.93 3.98 14.41
N ALA A 96 3.60 3.83 14.53
CA ALA A 96 3.00 3.06 15.61
C ALA A 96 3.19 1.55 15.41
N ASP A 97 3.26 1.09 14.16
CA ASP A 97 3.45 -0.33 13.82
C ASP A 97 4.89 -0.81 14.04
N LEU A 98 5.87 0.10 14.01
CA LEU A 98 7.29 -0.24 14.19
C LEU A 98 7.70 -0.40 15.66
N ALA A 99 6.88 0.08 16.60
CA ALA A 99 7.21 0.05 18.02
C ALA A 99 7.35 -1.39 18.55
N GLY A 100 8.57 -1.77 18.95
CA GLY A 100 8.85 -3.08 19.55
C GLY A 100 8.98 -4.25 18.58
N LYS A 101 8.92 -4.03 17.26
CA LYS A 101 9.10 -5.07 16.25
C LYS A 101 10.58 -5.36 15.99
N SER A 102 10.92 -6.63 15.82
CA SER A 102 12.24 -7.02 15.33
C SER A 102 12.34 -6.86 13.82
N ILE A 103 13.56 -6.84 13.28
CA ILE A 103 13.78 -6.81 11.84
C ILE A 103 13.16 -8.02 11.11
N VAL A 104 13.06 -9.17 11.79
CA VAL A 104 12.42 -10.37 11.23
C VAL A 104 10.92 -10.14 11.07
N ASP A 105 10.28 -9.46 12.03
CA ASP A 105 8.86 -9.12 11.96
C ASP A 105 8.58 -8.10 10.85
N ILE A 106 9.50 -7.15 10.68
CA ILE A 106 9.44 -6.16 9.58
C ILE A 106 9.52 -6.87 8.22
N TYR A 107 10.47 -7.79 8.03
CA TYR A 107 10.59 -8.53 6.76
C TYR A 107 9.47 -9.53 6.51
N ARG A 108 8.91 -10.16 7.55
CA ARG A 108 7.72 -11.03 7.40
C ARG A 108 6.52 -10.22 6.91
N LYS A 109 6.30 -9.05 7.52
CA LYS A 109 5.26 -8.12 7.07
C LYS A 109 5.49 -7.68 5.63
N ALA A 110 6.74 -7.36 5.27
CA ALA A 110 7.09 -7.02 3.88
C ALA A 110 6.70 -8.15 2.91
N ILE A 111 7.05 -9.39 3.22
CA ILE A 111 6.69 -10.55 2.41
C ILE A 111 5.17 -10.72 2.30
N ASP A 112 4.41 -10.43 3.35
CA ASP A 112 2.95 -10.54 3.31
C ASP A 112 2.30 -9.41 2.49
N LEU A 113 2.87 -8.20 2.51
CA LEU A 113 2.39 -7.08 1.69
C LEU A 113 2.64 -7.33 0.19
N GLU A 114 3.84 -7.78 -0.15
CA GLU A 114 4.28 -8.00 -1.53
C GLU A 114 3.62 -9.23 -2.19
N LYS A 115 2.85 -10.04 -1.44
CA LYS A 115 2.08 -11.15 -2.02
C LYS A 115 0.85 -10.69 -2.79
N ASP A 116 0.33 -9.53 -2.40
CA ASP A 116 -0.93 -8.98 -2.90
C ASP A 116 -0.70 -7.76 -3.83
N SER A 117 0.57 -7.39 -4.08
CA SER A 117 1.03 -6.35 -5.02
C SER A 117 1.40 -6.89 -6.39
#